data_AF-A0A9X1JSK1-F1
#
_entry.id   AF-A0A9X1JSK1-F1
#
_cell.length_a   1.000
_cell.length_b   1.000
_cell.length_c   1.000
_cell.angle_alpha   90.00
_cell.angle_beta   90.00
_cell.angle_gamma   90.00
#
_symmetry.space_group_name_H-M   'P 1'
#
loop_
_entity.id
_entity.type
_entity.pdbx_description
1 polymer ?
#
loop_
_entity_poly.entity_id
_entity_poly.type
_entity_poly.pdbx_seq_one_letter_code
_entity_poly.pdbx_strand_id
1 'polypeptide(L)'
;MNTFNQSKKREIIIKKARTNIVMGTLIMLLFLTTQSILSQVCATGVTLTSQADVYNFVVTYSGTCNAVDGNFTITGTNITDISGLSFIQIVDRGLQIISCNITSLDGIQNISQSGFFRLRDCPNVISANLPSLTSNGSFYFLNNPNLTEINVPSLVNSNGNRLDIVNNPILSSIDLPNINSLSNGIIITDNPLITDLDFLLSLTLVGTSVRIEDNTLLNGCCFLQNYIDGLLTIGGVITLANNATDCNSIIAIGTACNLFDLDGDGINDEDDNCPTFANSTQIDLNNNGIGDDCENSSTINTGNDTGGVGINTTNPHSLIEIADGDIFVNNIHCGIILKAADGKCYRYKPDRIGLLVGKEITCPDN
;
A
#
# COMPACT_ATOMS: atom_id res chain seq x y z
N MET A 1 58.68 44.77 11.82
CA MET A 1 57.59 43.91 12.33
C MET A 1 56.70 43.25 11.24
N ASN A 2 56.86 43.56 9.94
CA ASN A 2 55.93 43.10 8.89
C ASN A 2 56.40 41.88 8.06
N THR A 3 57.68 41.53 8.07
CA THR A 3 58.24 40.42 7.25
C THR A 3 58.11 39.05 7.91
N PHE A 4 58.23 38.98 9.25
CA PHE A 4 58.10 37.73 10.01
C PHE A 4 56.67 37.14 9.96
N ASN A 5 55.66 38.00 9.88
CA ASN A 5 54.25 37.60 9.82
C ASN A 5 53.84 37.07 8.43
N GLN A 6 54.50 37.53 7.35
CA GLN A 6 54.28 36.98 6.01
C GLN A 6 54.91 35.59 5.83
N SER A 7 56.07 35.34 6.45
CA SER A 7 56.75 34.03 6.41
C SER A 7 55.89 32.94 7.06
N LYS A 8 55.38 33.17 8.28
CA LYS A 8 54.46 32.23 8.96
C LYS A 8 53.16 31.99 8.19
N LYS A 9 52.59 33.02 7.57
CA LYS A 9 51.40 32.86 6.70
C LYS A 9 51.70 31.97 5.50
N ARG A 10 52.85 32.13 4.83
CA ARG A 10 53.26 31.26 3.70
C ARG A 10 53.47 29.81 4.14
N GLU A 11 54.08 29.58 5.29
CA GLU A 11 54.33 28.23 5.81
C GLU A 11 53.03 27.47 6.14
N ILE A 12 52.04 28.17 6.72
CA ILE A 12 50.71 27.61 6.99
C ILE A 12 49.95 27.30 5.69
N ILE A 13 50.03 28.18 4.69
CA ILE A 13 49.41 27.96 3.38
C ILE A 13 50.03 26.74 2.68
N ILE A 14 51.35 26.58 2.73
CA ILE A 14 52.05 25.44 2.12
C ILE A 14 51.72 24.14 2.85
N LYS A 15 51.65 24.14 4.19
CA LYS A 15 51.22 22.96 4.96
C LYS A 15 49.77 22.57 4.63
N LYS A 16 48.86 23.55 4.56
CA LYS A 16 47.45 23.31 4.22
C LYS A 16 47.28 22.80 2.77
N ALA A 17 48.08 23.32 1.83
CA ALA A 17 48.11 22.82 0.47
C ALA A 17 48.66 21.38 0.38
N ARG A 18 49.72 21.04 1.12
CA ARG A 18 50.26 19.68 1.19
C ARG A 18 49.29 18.70 1.85
N THR A 19 48.63 19.10 2.94
CA THR A 19 47.58 18.27 3.59
C THR A 19 46.40 18.05 2.64
N ASN A 20 45.97 19.07 1.89
CA ASN A 20 44.87 18.93 0.92
C ASN A 20 45.25 18.07 -0.29
N ILE A 21 46.50 18.11 -0.76
CA ILE A 21 46.99 17.24 -1.84
C ILE A 21 47.09 15.79 -1.35
N VAL A 22 47.64 15.56 -0.15
CA VAL A 22 47.74 14.21 0.43
C VAL A 22 46.35 13.62 0.75
N MET A 23 45.43 14.43 1.26
CA MET A 23 44.02 14.04 1.47
C MET A 23 43.31 13.75 0.14
N GLY A 24 43.55 14.58 -0.88
CA GLY A 24 43.02 14.40 -2.23
C GLY A 24 43.53 13.12 -2.91
N THR A 25 44.82 12.80 -2.78
CA THR A 25 45.40 11.57 -3.33
C THR A 25 44.99 10.32 -2.55
N LEU A 26 44.79 10.42 -1.23
CA LEU A 26 44.28 9.30 -0.42
C LEU A 26 42.80 9.01 -0.73
N ILE A 27 41.99 10.05 -0.94
CA ILE A 27 40.60 9.92 -1.41
C ILE A 27 40.57 9.35 -2.84
N MET A 28 41.46 9.78 -3.73
CA MET A 28 41.56 9.23 -5.09
C MET A 28 41.96 7.74 -5.08
N LEU A 29 42.89 7.33 -4.19
CA LEU A 29 43.24 5.91 -3.99
C LEU A 29 42.10 5.11 -3.34
N LEU A 30 41.32 5.69 -2.42
CA LEU A 30 40.11 5.08 -1.85
C LEU A 30 38.99 4.92 -2.89
N PHE A 31 38.85 5.86 -3.83
CA PHE A 31 37.98 5.75 -5.00
C PHE A 31 38.48 4.75 -6.06
N LEU A 32 39.79 4.49 -6.12
CA LEU A 32 40.39 3.42 -6.93
C LEU A 32 40.22 2.03 -6.29
N THR A 33 39.92 1.96 -4.98
CA THR A 33 39.62 0.71 -4.27
C THR A 33 38.13 0.43 -4.06
N THR A 34 37.26 1.42 -4.24
CA THR A 34 35.84 1.14 -4.52
C THR A 34 35.74 0.89 -6.01
N GLN A 35 36.22 -0.27 -6.46
CA GLN A 35 35.72 -0.82 -7.72
C GLN A 35 34.21 -0.84 -7.57
N SER A 36 33.55 0.11 -8.24
CA SER A 36 32.18 -0.10 -8.69
C SER A 36 32.26 -1.43 -9.42
N ILE A 37 31.70 -2.49 -8.84
CA ILE A 37 31.67 -3.79 -9.48
C ILE A 37 30.78 -3.57 -10.70
N LEU A 38 31.37 -3.20 -11.82
CA LEU A 38 30.68 -3.20 -13.09
C LEU A 38 30.19 -4.63 -13.27
N SER A 39 28.89 -4.77 -13.49
CA SER A 39 28.23 -6.03 -13.79
C SER A 39 29.06 -6.80 -14.82
N GLN A 40 29.71 -7.88 -14.40
CA GLN A 40 30.46 -8.72 -15.30
C GLN A 40 29.58 -9.89 -15.72
N VAL A 41 29.38 -10.02 -17.03
CA VAL A 41 28.50 -11.02 -17.62
C VAL A 41 29.17 -12.40 -17.53
N CYS A 42 28.48 -13.34 -16.89
CA CYS A 42 28.86 -14.75 -16.81
C CYS A 42 28.62 -15.45 -18.15
N ALA A 43 27.40 -15.34 -18.65
CA ALA A 43 26.96 -16.01 -19.86
C ALA A 43 25.73 -15.30 -20.45
N THR A 44 25.47 -15.56 -21.73
CA THR A 44 24.25 -15.15 -22.42
C THR A 44 23.27 -16.32 -22.50
N GLY A 45 22.09 -16.19 -21.90
CA GLY A 45 21.03 -17.20 -21.92
C GLY A 45 21.45 -18.50 -21.22
N VAL A 46 21.13 -18.63 -19.94
CA VAL A 46 21.51 -19.79 -19.12
C VAL A 46 20.30 -20.66 -18.87
N THR A 47 20.43 -21.97 -19.10
CA THR A 47 19.44 -22.99 -18.71
C THR A 47 20.13 -24.10 -17.94
N LEU A 48 19.75 -24.29 -16.68
CA LEU A 48 20.24 -25.34 -15.80
C LEU A 48 19.13 -26.39 -15.66
N THR A 49 19.43 -27.64 -16.02
CA THR A 49 18.44 -28.73 -16.08
C THR A 49 18.68 -29.84 -15.05
N SER A 50 19.85 -29.80 -14.39
CA SER A 50 20.29 -30.79 -13.43
C SER A 50 21.16 -30.16 -12.35
N GLN A 51 21.32 -30.86 -11.22
CA GLN A 51 22.21 -30.42 -10.15
C GLN A 51 23.67 -30.29 -10.62
N ALA A 52 24.10 -31.14 -11.56
CA ALA A 52 25.41 -31.06 -12.18
C ALA A 52 25.59 -29.75 -12.97
N ASP A 53 24.55 -29.28 -13.67
CA ASP A 53 24.59 -27.99 -14.38
C ASP A 53 24.79 -26.84 -13.41
N VAL A 54 24.07 -26.86 -12.27
CA VAL A 54 24.24 -25.85 -11.20
C VAL A 54 25.68 -25.85 -10.71
N TYR A 55 26.25 -27.01 -10.36
CA TYR A 55 27.63 -27.08 -9.89
C TYR A 55 28.64 -26.64 -10.94
N ASN A 56 28.48 -27.05 -12.19
CA ASN A 56 29.37 -26.65 -13.28
C ASN A 56 29.31 -25.14 -13.51
N PHE A 57 28.11 -24.54 -13.46
CA PHE A 57 27.94 -23.10 -13.57
C PHE A 57 28.64 -22.36 -12.43
N VAL A 58 28.43 -22.79 -11.18
CA VAL A 58 29.08 -22.20 -10.00
C VAL A 58 30.60 -22.29 -10.11
N VAL A 59 31.15 -23.47 -10.43
CA VAL A 59 32.61 -23.66 -10.58
C VAL A 59 33.20 -22.79 -11.68
N THR A 60 32.47 -22.59 -12.78
CA THR A 60 32.95 -21.82 -13.93
C THR A 60 32.97 -20.31 -13.64
N TYR A 61 31.99 -19.82 -12.88
CA TYR A 61 31.65 -18.39 -12.86
C TYR A 61 31.78 -17.71 -11.49
N SER A 62 31.65 -18.45 -10.40
CA SER A 62 31.73 -17.88 -9.06
C SER A 62 33.06 -17.15 -8.84
N GLY A 63 32.97 -15.90 -8.35
CA GLY A 63 34.14 -15.04 -8.12
C GLY A 63 34.69 -14.33 -9.35
N THR A 64 34.13 -14.58 -10.54
CA THR A 64 34.58 -13.94 -11.80
C THR A 64 33.53 -13.06 -12.45
N CYS A 65 32.26 -13.23 -12.13
CA CYS A 65 31.15 -12.50 -12.74
C CYS A 65 29.95 -12.48 -11.78
N ASN A 66 28.95 -11.65 -12.06
CA ASN A 66 27.77 -11.49 -11.21
C ASN A 66 26.48 -11.23 -12.01
N ALA A 67 26.50 -11.41 -13.34
CA ALA A 67 25.34 -11.12 -14.17
C ALA A 67 25.10 -12.16 -15.26
N VAL A 68 23.84 -12.39 -15.58
CA VAL A 68 23.42 -13.15 -16.76
C VAL A 68 22.80 -12.20 -17.77
N ASP A 69 23.37 -12.18 -18.97
CA ASP A 69 22.77 -11.50 -20.12
C ASP A 69 21.67 -12.42 -20.69
N GLY A 70 20.46 -11.92 -20.89
CA GLY A 70 19.32 -12.74 -21.29
C GLY A 70 18.58 -13.44 -20.15
N ASN A 71 17.95 -14.58 -20.46
CA ASN A 71 17.14 -15.33 -19.50
C ASN A 71 18.03 -16.26 -18.66
N PHE A 72 17.75 -16.36 -17.37
CA PHE A 72 18.31 -17.37 -16.48
C PHE A 72 17.21 -18.35 -16.05
N THR A 73 17.27 -19.57 -16.56
CA THR A 73 16.26 -20.61 -16.34
C THR A 73 16.84 -21.75 -15.51
N ILE A 74 16.19 -22.05 -14.40
CA ILE A 74 16.45 -23.21 -13.54
C ILE A 74 15.23 -24.11 -13.67
N THR A 75 15.41 -25.31 -14.20
CA THR A 75 14.29 -26.23 -14.43
C THR A 75 14.68 -27.66 -14.16
N GLY A 76 13.72 -28.45 -13.67
CA GLY A 76 13.92 -29.88 -13.45
C GLY A 76 13.92 -30.27 -11.98
N THR A 77 13.25 -31.37 -11.69
CA THR A 77 13.01 -31.88 -10.34
C THR A 77 14.25 -32.49 -9.68
N ASN A 78 15.33 -32.66 -10.44
CA ASN A 78 16.60 -33.19 -9.94
C ASN A 78 17.49 -32.09 -9.33
N ILE A 79 17.10 -30.82 -9.43
CA ILE A 79 17.77 -29.71 -8.77
C ILE A 79 17.17 -29.57 -7.38
N THR A 80 18.00 -29.75 -6.35
CA THR A 80 17.61 -29.67 -4.94
C THR A 80 18.32 -28.55 -4.19
N ASP A 81 19.43 -28.05 -4.75
CA ASP A 81 20.25 -27.02 -4.13
C ASP A 81 20.69 -25.98 -5.18
N ILE A 82 20.30 -24.73 -4.98
CA ILE A 82 20.70 -23.59 -5.80
C ILE A 82 21.52 -22.56 -5.01
N SER A 83 21.87 -22.85 -3.76
CA SER A 83 22.52 -21.90 -2.85
C SER A 83 23.84 -21.34 -3.38
N GLY A 84 24.58 -22.15 -4.15
CA GLY A 84 25.81 -21.73 -4.81
C GLY A 84 25.64 -20.62 -5.86
N LEU A 85 24.43 -20.31 -6.30
CA LEU A 85 24.15 -19.26 -7.28
C LEU A 85 24.11 -17.84 -6.67
N SER A 86 24.31 -17.70 -5.36
CA SER A 86 24.15 -16.43 -4.62
C SER A 86 25.08 -15.30 -5.07
N PHE A 87 26.06 -15.56 -5.93
CA PHE A 87 26.93 -14.55 -6.50
C PHE A 87 26.28 -13.77 -7.65
N ILE A 88 25.16 -14.26 -8.20
CA ILE A 88 24.41 -13.57 -9.26
C ILE A 88 23.60 -12.43 -8.65
N GLN A 89 23.73 -11.25 -9.26
CA GLN A 89 23.07 -10.02 -8.85
C GLN A 89 22.14 -9.47 -9.95
N ILE A 90 22.43 -9.71 -11.22
CA ILE A 90 21.65 -9.16 -12.35
C ILE A 90 21.28 -10.26 -13.33
N VAL A 91 20.01 -10.27 -13.76
CA VAL A 91 19.53 -11.10 -14.87
C VAL A 91 18.79 -10.21 -15.86
N ASP A 92 19.42 -9.88 -16.99
CA ASP A 92 18.94 -8.80 -17.87
C ASP A 92 17.49 -8.99 -18.35
N ARG A 93 17.13 -10.19 -18.83
CA ARG A 93 15.78 -10.42 -19.39
C ARG A 93 14.79 -11.07 -18.44
N GLY A 94 15.18 -12.14 -17.73
CA GLY A 94 14.22 -12.81 -16.85
C GLY A 94 14.77 -14.02 -16.12
N LEU A 95 14.39 -14.12 -14.85
CA LEU A 95 14.67 -15.22 -13.96
C LEU A 95 13.48 -16.17 -13.89
N GLN A 96 13.74 -17.45 -14.15
CA GLN A 96 12.71 -18.48 -14.19
C GLN A 96 13.13 -19.68 -13.37
N ILE A 97 12.27 -20.09 -12.43
CA ILE A 97 12.38 -21.33 -11.70
C ILE A 97 11.10 -22.12 -11.98
N ILE A 98 11.25 -23.23 -12.69
CA ILE A 98 10.13 -23.97 -13.28
C ILE A 98 10.27 -25.46 -13.01
N SER A 99 9.19 -26.15 -12.68
CA SER A 99 9.19 -27.62 -12.50
C SER A 99 10.32 -28.07 -11.57
N CYS A 100 10.38 -27.45 -10.39
CA CYS A 100 11.52 -27.55 -9.48
C CYS A 100 11.19 -28.40 -8.24
N ASN A 101 12.21 -28.86 -7.53
CA ASN A 101 12.08 -29.64 -6.30
C ASN A 101 12.77 -28.99 -5.09
N ILE A 102 13.33 -27.78 -5.28
CA ILE A 102 13.98 -26.99 -4.23
C ILE A 102 12.97 -26.59 -3.15
N THR A 103 13.45 -26.41 -1.92
CA THR A 103 12.62 -26.04 -0.76
C THR A 103 12.69 -24.55 -0.43
N SER A 104 13.73 -23.86 -0.87
CA SER A 104 13.92 -22.42 -0.67
C SER A 104 14.52 -21.77 -1.92
N LEU A 105 14.41 -20.45 -1.98
CA LEU A 105 15.05 -19.60 -3.01
C LEU A 105 16.44 -19.13 -2.59
N ASP A 106 17.03 -19.74 -1.55
CA ASP A 106 18.40 -19.45 -1.13
C ASP A 106 19.35 -19.79 -2.28
N GLY A 107 20.04 -18.79 -2.81
CA GLY A 107 20.80 -18.86 -4.06
C GLY A 107 20.46 -17.73 -5.02
N ILE A 108 19.26 -17.15 -4.95
CA ILE A 108 18.85 -16.03 -5.80
C ILE A 108 18.48 -14.76 -5.01
N GLN A 109 18.65 -14.77 -3.69
CA GLN A 109 18.30 -13.67 -2.77
C GLN A 109 19.07 -12.36 -3.01
N ASN A 110 20.22 -12.44 -3.69
CA ASN A 110 21.07 -11.29 -4.01
C ASN A 110 20.76 -10.67 -5.38
N ILE A 111 19.81 -11.22 -6.13
CA ILE A 111 19.41 -10.68 -7.43
C ILE A 111 18.66 -9.37 -7.20
N SER A 112 19.23 -8.27 -7.69
CA SER A 112 18.69 -6.92 -7.53
C SER A 112 17.88 -6.44 -8.73
N GLN A 113 18.09 -7.05 -9.90
CA GLN A 113 17.39 -6.71 -11.13
C GLN A 113 17.05 -7.95 -11.94
N SER A 114 15.80 -8.03 -12.41
CA SER A 114 15.40 -8.98 -13.44
C SER A 114 14.28 -8.45 -14.33
N GLY A 115 14.32 -8.68 -15.64
CA GLY A 115 13.22 -8.23 -16.50
C GLY A 115 11.86 -8.89 -16.17
N PHE A 116 11.85 -10.15 -15.73
CA PHE A 116 10.69 -10.79 -15.11
C PHE A 116 11.14 -11.87 -14.12
N PHE A 117 10.31 -12.12 -13.10
CA PHE A 117 10.48 -13.28 -12.21
C PHE A 117 9.32 -14.26 -12.39
N ARG A 118 9.65 -15.54 -12.61
CA ARG A 118 8.68 -16.63 -12.70
C ARG A 118 9.04 -17.77 -11.75
N LEU A 119 8.12 -18.09 -10.86
CA LEU A 119 8.14 -19.29 -10.02
C LEU A 119 6.93 -20.15 -10.38
N ARG A 120 7.18 -21.32 -10.98
CA ARG A 120 6.12 -22.17 -11.52
C ARG A 120 6.34 -23.65 -11.23
N ASP A 121 5.27 -24.35 -10.86
CA ASP A 121 5.28 -25.81 -10.65
C ASP A 121 6.39 -26.23 -9.67
N CYS A 122 6.49 -25.52 -8.54
CA CYS A 122 7.52 -25.68 -7.51
C CYS A 122 6.90 -26.08 -6.16
N PRO A 123 6.51 -27.35 -6.00
CA PRO A 123 5.65 -27.79 -4.90
C PRO A 123 6.27 -27.72 -3.51
N ASN A 124 7.59 -27.60 -3.37
CA ASN A 124 8.25 -27.59 -2.06
C ASN A 124 8.70 -26.19 -1.61
N VAL A 125 8.54 -25.17 -2.44
CA VAL A 125 8.89 -23.79 -2.06
C VAL A 125 7.80 -23.24 -1.15
N ILE A 126 8.18 -22.87 0.07
CA ILE A 126 7.25 -22.36 1.09
C ILE A 126 7.09 -20.84 0.99
N SER A 127 8.18 -20.13 0.70
CA SER A 127 8.23 -18.67 0.68
C SER A 127 8.99 -18.19 -0.56
N ALA A 128 8.41 -17.21 -1.25
CA ALA A 128 9.07 -16.49 -2.33
C ALA A 128 9.64 -15.17 -1.83
N ASN A 129 10.79 -15.25 -1.13
CA ASN A 129 11.48 -14.10 -0.57
C ASN A 129 12.62 -13.63 -1.49
N LEU A 130 12.52 -12.39 -1.99
CA LEU A 130 13.49 -11.76 -2.90
C LEU A 130 13.91 -10.38 -2.35
N PRO A 131 14.68 -10.34 -1.25
CA PRO A 131 14.89 -9.12 -0.47
C PRO A 131 15.71 -8.06 -1.20
N SER A 132 16.54 -8.45 -2.16
CA SER A 132 17.40 -7.52 -2.90
C SER A 132 16.77 -6.98 -4.18
N LEU A 133 15.65 -7.56 -4.63
CA LEU A 133 15.07 -7.27 -5.94
C LEU A 133 14.43 -5.87 -5.92
N THR A 134 15.08 -4.92 -6.60
CA THR A 134 14.65 -3.51 -6.66
C THR A 134 13.93 -3.14 -7.94
N SER A 135 14.24 -3.86 -9.02
CA SER A 135 13.68 -3.65 -10.35
C SER A 135 13.23 -4.98 -10.94
N ASN A 136 11.92 -5.08 -11.21
CA ASN A 136 11.35 -6.21 -11.92
C ASN A 136 10.22 -5.77 -12.85
N GLY A 137 10.19 -6.33 -14.06
CA GLY A 137 9.16 -6.01 -15.04
C GLY A 137 7.91 -6.88 -14.95
N SER A 138 7.95 -8.13 -14.48
CA SER A 138 6.72 -8.95 -14.36
C SER A 138 6.89 -10.07 -13.36
N PHE A 139 5.84 -10.34 -12.60
CA PHE A 139 5.81 -11.41 -11.62
C PHE A 139 4.83 -12.50 -12.05
N TYR A 140 5.29 -13.75 -11.97
CA TYR A 140 4.49 -14.94 -12.26
C TYR A 140 4.68 -15.95 -11.14
N PHE A 141 3.65 -16.17 -10.33
CA PHE A 141 3.60 -17.17 -9.27
C PHE A 141 2.50 -18.17 -9.58
N LEU A 142 2.87 -19.31 -10.16
CA LEU A 142 1.94 -20.22 -10.82
C LEU A 142 2.05 -21.65 -10.27
N ASN A 143 0.96 -22.25 -9.82
CA ASN A 143 0.91 -23.66 -9.40
C ASN A 143 1.94 -24.03 -8.30
N ASN A 144 2.03 -23.23 -7.23
CA ASN A 144 2.93 -23.51 -6.11
C ASN A 144 2.10 -23.90 -4.87
N PRO A 145 1.76 -25.19 -4.69
CA PRO A 145 0.79 -25.65 -3.69
C PRO A 145 1.18 -25.40 -2.24
N ASN A 146 2.48 -25.25 -1.93
CA ASN A 146 2.97 -24.98 -0.58
C ASN A 146 3.44 -23.54 -0.36
N LEU A 147 3.26 -22.65 -1.34
CA LEU A 147 3.67 -21.25 -1.22
C LEU A 147 2.69 -20.51 -0.29
N THR A 148 3.19 -20.03 0.85
CA THR A 148 2.37 -19.30 1.84
C THR A 148 2.51 -17.79 1.72
N GLU A 149 3.65 -17.32 1.21
CA GLU A 149 3.98 -15.90 1.13
C GLU A 149 4.81 -15.52 -0.10
N ILE A 150 4.57 -14.30 -0.59
CA ILE A 150 5.41 -13.59 -1.56
C ILE A 150 5.94 -12.36 -0.85
N ASN A 151 7.27 -12.15 -0.87
CA ASN A 151 7.90 -11.04 -0.15
C ASN A 151 9.02 -10.42 -1.00
N VAL A 152 8.81 -9.20 -1.50
CA VAL A 152 9.75 -8.44 -2.35
C VAL A 152 9.87 -7.00 -1.84
N PRO A 153 10.41 -6.79 -0.62
CA PRO A 153 10.25 -5.55 0.14
C PRO A 153 11.01 -4.36 -0.44
N SER A 154 12.04 -4.61 -1.27
CA SER A 154 12.91 -3.58 -1.83
C SER A 154 12.48 -3.11 -3.21
N LEU A 155 11.29 -3.50 -3.68
CA LEU A 155 10.80 -3.12 -5.01
C LEU A 155 10.60 -1.59 -5.08
N VAL A 156 11.26 -0.91 -6.03
CA VAL A 156 11.19 0.55 -6.21
C VAL A 156 10.74 0.95 -7.61
N ASN A 157 11.08 0.15 -8.62
CA ASN A 157 10.81 0.45 -10.02
C ASN A 157 10.27 -0.76 -10.75
N SER A 158 8.97 -1.02 -10.59
CA SER A 158 8.24 -1.78 -11.59
C SER A 158 7.43 -0.79 -12.43
N ASN A 159 8.02 -0.33 -13.54
CA ASN A 159 7.21 -0.03 -14.73
C ASN A 159 6.72 -1.38 -15.26
N GLY A 160 5.91 -2.03 -14.43
CA GLY A 160 5.60 -3.44 -14.54
C GLY A 160 4.79 -3.66 -15.80
N ASN A 161 4.94 -4.83 -16.37
CA ASN A 161 4.08 -5.30 -17.44
C ASN A 161 2.96 -6.12 -16.83
N ARG A 162 3.26 -7.15 -16.04
CA ARG A 162 2.24 -8.16 -15.68
C ARG A 162 2.43 -8.75 -14.29
N LEU A 163 1.32 -8.96 -13.59
CA LEU A 163 1.24 -9.69 -12.34
C LEU A 163 0.29 -10.87 -12.52
N ASP A 164 0.84 -12.08 -12.46
CA ASP A 164 0.07 -13.32 -12.48
C ASP A 164 0.31 -14.10 -11.18
N ILE A 165 -0.74 -14.30 -10.38
CA ILE A 165 -0.76 -15.13 -9.17
C ILE A 165 -1.87 -16.17 -9.37
N VAL A 166 -1.50 -17.39 -9.73
CA VAL A 166 -2.46 -18.42 -10.15
C VAL A 166 -2.22 -19.73 -9.44
N ASN A 167 -3.29 -20.31 -8.87
CA ASN A 167 -3.28 -21.65 -8.28
C ASN A 167 -2.20 -21.81 -7.19
N ASN A 168 -2.25 -20.93 -6.18
CA ASN A 168 -1.44 -21.01 -4.96
C ASN A 168 -2.39 -21.21 -3.76
N PRO A 169 -2.85 -22.45 -3.50
CA PRO A 169 -3.97 -22.75 -2.60
C PRO A 169 -3.79 -22.33 -1.15
N ILE A 170 -2.55 -22.13 -0.68
CA ILE A 170 -2.28 -21.72 0.70
C ILE A 170 -1.58 -20.35 0.80
N LEU A 171 -1.51 -19.59 -0.30
CA LEU A 171 -0.93 -18.25 -0.32
C LEU A 171 -1.88 -17.28 0.38
N SER A 172 -1.41 -16.65 1.45
CA SER A 172 -2.21 -15.70 2.25
C SER A 172 -1.53 -14.35 2.47
N SER A 173 -0.24 -14.22 2.17
CA SER A 173 0.52 -12.98 2.37
C SER A 173 1.24 -12.57 1.11
N ILE A 174 1.04 -11.33 0.66
CA ILE A 174 1.70 -10.77 -0.51
C ILE A 174 2.24 -9.40 -0.15
N ASP A 175 3.56 -9.27 -0.15
CA ASP A 175 4.27 -8.01 0.01
C ASP A 175 5.03 -7.68 -1.28
N LEU A 176 4.41 -6.82 -2.08
CA LEU A 176 4.95 -6.30 -3.35
C LEU A 176 4.78 -4.76 -3.34
N PRO A 177 5.57 -4.03 -2.53
CA PRO A 177 5.41 -2.60 -2.37
C PRO A 177 5.80 -1.84 -3.64
N ASN A 178 5.24 -0.63 -3.81
CA ASN A 178 5.58 0.30 -4.88
C ASN A 178 5.31 -0.23 -6.32
N ILE A 179 4.31 -1.10 -6.51
CA ILE A 179 3.77 -1.39 -7.84
C ILE A 179 2.90 -0.22 -8.28
N ASN A 180 3.49 0.69 -9.07
CA ASN A 180 2.81 1.92 -9.52
C ASN A 180 2.17 1.79 -10.91
N SER A 181 2.60 0.84 -11.75
CA SER A 181 2.04 0.63 -13.09
C SER A 181 2.20 -0.81 -13.58
N LEU A 182 1.21 -1.29 -14.33
CA LEU A 182 1.16 -2.59 -14.99
C LEU A 182 0.68 -2.43 -16.45
N SER A 183 1.61 -2.21 -17.39
CA SER A 183 1.32 -1.94 -18.81
C SER A 183 0.62 -3.08 -19.56
N ASN A 184 0.68 -4.31 -19.06
CA ASN A 184 -0.17 -5.40 -19.50
C ASN A 184 -1.33 -5.53 -18.51
N GLY A 185 -1.31 -6.47 -17.58
CA GLY A 185 -2.52 -6.78 -16.81
C GLY A 185 -2.26 -7.55 -15.54
N ILE A 186 -3.36 -7.82 -14.85
CA ILE A 186 -3.38 -8.53 -13.57
C ILE A 186 -4.21 -9.80 -13.77
N ILE A 187 -3.66 -10.95 -13.40
CA ILE A 187 -4.40 -12.20 -13.27
C ILE A 187 -4.17 -12.76 -11.87
N ILE A 188 -5.23 -12.82 -11.07
CA ILE A 188 -5.20 -13.40 -9.74
C ILE A 188 -6.32 -14.43 -9.70
N THR A 189 -5.99 -15.71 -9.88
CA THR A 189 -7.01 -16.77 -9.90
C THR A 189 -6.64 -17.98 -9.06
N ASP A 190 -7.66 -18.67 -8.52
CA ASP A 190 -7.48 -19.91 -7.77
C ASP A 190 -6.55 -19.77 -6.54
N ASN A 191 -6.67 -18.65 -5.80
CA ASN A 191 -5.94 -18.41 -4.55
C ASN A 191 -6.93 -18.21 -3.39
N PRO A 192 -7.50 -19.31 -2.84
CA PRO A 192 -8.61 -19.25 -1.90
C PRO A 192 -8.30 -18.59 -0.56
N LEU A 193 -7.03 -18.41 -0.18
CA LEU A 193 -6.62 -17.81 1.11
C LEU A 193 -6.20 -16.34 1.02
N ILE A 194 -6.17 -15.72 -0.17
CA ILE A 194 -5.94 -14.27 -0.30
C ILE A 194 -7.21 -13.55 0.19
N THR A 195 -7.04 -12.57 1.08
CA THR A 195 -8.14 -11.76 1.64
C THR A 195 -8.25 -10.37 1.03
N ASP A 196 -7.13 -9.77 0.66
CA ASP A 196 -7.07 -8.40 0.16
C ASP A 196 -5.95 -8.24 -0.89
N LEU A 197 -6.03 -7.14 -1.63
CA LEU A 197 -5.06 -6.75 -2.66
C LEU A 197 -4.57 -5.31 -2.42
N ASP A 198 -4.45 -4.90 -1.16
CA ASP A 198 -4.14 -3.51 -0.80
C ASP A 198 -2.75 -3.07 -1.26
N PHE A 199 -1.83 -4.02 -1.50
CA PHE A 199 -0.54 -3.75 -2.12
C PHE A 199 -0.65 -3.13 -3.54
N LEU A 200 -1.83 -3.18 -4.17
CA LEU A 200 -2.13 -2.57 -5.47
C LEU A 200 -2.74 -1.16 -5.37
N LEU A 201 -2.98 -0.60 -4.17
CA LEU A 201 -3.64 0.71 -4.01
C LEU A 201 -2.90 1.88 -4.69
N SER A 202 -1.58 1.78 -4.88
CA SER A 202 -0.77 2.81 -5.55
C SER A 202 -0.74 2.67 -7.08
N LEU A 203 -1.49 1.72 -7.65
CA LEU A 203 -1.48 1.46 -9.09
C LEU A 203 -2.17 2.59 -9.85
N THR A 204 -1.47 3.17 -10.83
CA THR A 204 -1.95 4.31 -11.64
C THR A 204 -2.25 3.92 -13.09
N LEU A 205 -1.83 2.73 -13.54
CA LEU A 205 -1.99 2.28 -14.92
C LEU A 205 -2.17 0.77 -15.00
N VAL A 206 -3.21 0.32 -15.69
CA VAL A 206 -3.36 -1.05 -16.20
C VAL A 206 -3.57 -1.01 -17.71
N GLY A 207 -2.58 -1.43 -18.50
CA GLY A 207 -2.64 -1.24 -19.96
C GLY A 207 -3.50 -2.26 -20.72
N THR A 208 -3.97 -3.33 -20.08
CA THR A 208 -4.85 -4.35 -20.64
C THR A 208 -5.94 -4.72 -19.63
N SER A 209 -6.21 -6.00 -19.37
CA SER A 209 -7.34 -6.45 -18.55
C SER A 209 -6.91 -6.81 -17.13
N VAL A 210 -7.86 -6.71 -16.19
CA VAL A 210 -7.79 -7.29 -14.85
C VAL A 210 -8.71 -8.50 -14.82
N ARG A 211 -8.20 -9.65 -14.36
CA ARG A 211 -8.99 -10.84 -14.10
C ARG A 211 -8.72 -11.34 -12.69
N ILE A 212 -9.75 -11.31 -11.84
CA ILE A 212 -9.69 -11.78 -10.46
C ILE A 212 -10.84 -12.77 -10.29
N GLU A 213 -10.52 -14.05 -10.26
CA GLU A 213 -11.53 -15.12 -10.24
C GLU A 213 -11.17 -16.22 -9.25
N ASP A 214 -12.16 -16.86 -8.64
CA ASP A 214 -11.94 -18.05 -7.80
C ASP A 214 -11.01 -17.80 -6.59
N ASN A 215 -11.06 -16.60 -6.01
CA ASN A 215 -10.37 -16.25 -4.76
C ASN A 215 -11.41 -16.12 -3.63
N THR A 216 -11.84 -17.26 -3.09
CA THR A 216 -13.05 -17.36 -2.27
C THR A 216 -13.09 -16.50 -1.00
N LEU A 217 -11.94 -16.09 -0.46
CA LEU A 217 -11.84 -15.22 0.72
C LEU A 217 -11.50 -13.76 0.40
N LEU A 218 -11.30 -13.43 -0.88
CA LEU A 218 -10.87 -12.09 -1.30
C LEU A 218 -12.04 -11.11 -1.23
N ASN A 219 -12.01 -10.20 -0.27
CA ASN A 219 -12.96 -9.10 -0.10
C ASN A 219 -12.34 -7.71 -0.41
N GLY A 220 -11.02 -7.54 -0.24
CA GLY A 220 -10.34 -6.27 -0.49
C GLY A 220 -9.91 -6.05 -1.94
N CYS A 221 -10.72 -5.35 -2.74
CA CYS A 221 -10.42 -5.02 -4.14
C CYS A 221 -10.54 -3.53 -4.48
N CYS A 222 -10.45 -2.66 -3.47
CA CYS A 222 -10.68 -1.22 -3.62
C CYS A 222 -9.65 -0.48 -4.49
N PHE A 223 -8.52 -1.11 -4.83
CA PHE A 223 -7.60 -0.56 -5.84
C PHE A 223 -8.26 -0.38 -7.21
N LEU A 224 -9.37 -1.08 -7.49
CA LEU A 224 -10.12 -0.94 -8.74
C LEU A 224 -11.02 0.29 -8.79
N GLN A 225 -11.28 0.95 -7.65
CA GLN A 225 -12.26 2.04 -7.55
C GLN A 225 -11.95 3.19 -8.53
N ASN A 226 -10.71 3.68 -8.54
CA ASN A 226 -10.27 4.72 -9.47
C ASN A 226 -10.46 4.36 -10.96
N TYR A 227 -10.44 3.06 -11.32
CA TYR A 227 -10.70 2.60 -12.69
C TYR A 227 -12.19 2.48 -12.98
N ILE A 228 -13.00 2.14 -11.97
CA ILE A 228 -14.47 2.05 -12.06
C ILE A 228 -15.07 3.45 -12.22
N ASP A 229 -14.55 4.43 -11.48
CA ASP A 229 -15.01 5.83 -11.51
C ASP A 229 -14.48 6.60 -12.73
N GLY A 230 -13.61 5.98 -13.52
CA GLY A 230 -13.02 6.60 -14.71
C GLY A 230 -11.95 7.64 -14.43
N LEU A 231 -11.46 7.75 -13.18
CA LEU A 231 -10.34 8.61 -12.79
C LEU A 231 -9.01 8.10 -13.37
N LEU A 232 -8.89 6.79 -13.53
CA LEU A 232 -7.79 6.11 -14.20
C LEU A 232 -8.28 5.31 -15.40
N THR A 233 -7.39 5.09 -16.35
CA THR A 233 -7.70 4.32 -17.55
C THR A 233 -7.21 2.88 -17.43
N ILE A 234 -8.09 1.94 -17.77
CA ILE A 234 -7.74 0.55 -18.02
C ILE A 234 -7.82 0.27 -19.52
N GLY A 235 -6.80 -0.37 -20.10
CA GLY A 235 -6.76 -0.61 -21.54
C GLY A 235 -7.63 -1.79 -22.01
N GLY A 236 -8.16 -2.58 -21.08
CA GLY A 236 -9.00 -3.75 -21.34
C GLY A 236 -10.19 -3.84 -20.40
N VAL A 237 -10.61 -5.05 -20.06
CA VAL A 237 -11.80 -5.29 -19.24
C VAL A 237 -11.44 -5.68 -17.81
N ILE A 238 -12.34 -5.38 -16.87
CA ILE A 238 -12.30 -5.90 -15.50
C ILE A 238 -13.23 -7.13 -15.45
N THR A 239 -12.68 -8.28 -15.09
CA THR A 239 -13.44 -9.54 -14.92
C THR A 239 -13.32 -10.01 -13.47
N LEU A 240 -14.46 -10.18 -12.82
CA LEU A 240 -14.59 -10.56 -11.41
C LEU A 240 -15.62 -11.69 -11.31
N ALA A 241 -15.24 -12.81 -10.69
CA ALA A 241 -16.15 -13.93 -10.47
C ALA A 241 -15.66 -14.85 -9.34
N ASN A 242 -16.58 -15.51 -8.64
CA ASN A 242 -16.27 -16.47 -7.58
C ASN A 242 -15.28 -15.96 -6.50
N ASN A 243 -15.30 -14.66 -6.21
CA ASN A 243 -14.59 -14.06 -5.07
C ASN A 243 -15.53 -13.88 -3.88
N ALA A 244 -15.03 -13.38 -2.75
CA ALA A 244 -15.92 -12.99 -1.65
C ALA A 244 -16.82 -11.81 -2.07
N THR A 245 -17.93 -11.62 -1.34
CA THR A 245 -19.05 -10.73 -1.71
C THR A 245 -18.58 -9.36 -2.23
N ASP A 246 -17.64 -8.74 -1.52
CA ASP A 246 -17.20 -7.35 -1.74
C ASP A 246 -16.24 -7.18 -2.94
N CYS A 247 -15.68 -8.28 -3.48
CA CYS A 247 -14.84 -8.29 -4.68
C CYS A 247 -15.42 -9.17 -5.80
N ASN A 248 -16.70 -9.54 -5.73
CA ASN A 248 -17.28 -10.48 -6.70
C ASN A 248 -17.85 -9.81 -7.97
N SER A 249 -17.99 -8.48 -7.99
CA SER A 249 -18.46 -7.74 -9.16
C SER A 249 -18.11 -6.25 -9.06
N ILE A 250 -18.18 -5.52 -10.19
CA ILE A 250 -17.96 -4.06 -10.20
C ILE A 250 -18.92 -3.34 -9.25
N ILE A 251 -20.19 -3.76 -9.21
CA ILE A 251 -21.21 -3.18 -8.32
C ILE A 251 -20.85 -3.45 -6.85
N ALA A 252 -20.39 -4.65 -6.55
CA ALA A 252 -19.98 -5.01 -5.19
C ALA A 252 -18.78 -4.18 -4.72
N ILE A 253 -17.79 -3.97 -5.59
CA ILE A 253 -16.65 -3.10 -5.29
C ILE A 253 -17.12 -1.67 -5.02
N GLY A 254 -17.95 -1.09 -5.91
CA GLY A 254 -18.48 0.25 -5.68
C GLY A 254 -19.23 0.37 -4.35
N THR A 255 -19.98 -0.66 -3.95
CA THR A 255 -20.68 -0.65 -2.64
C THR A 255 -19.72 -0.80 -1.45
N ALA A 256 -18.71 -1.68 -1.56
CA ALA A 256 -17.80 -2.01 -0.47
C ALA A 256 -16.67 -0.98 -0.30
N CYS A 257 -16.32 -0.27 -1.37
CA CYS A 257 -15.18 0.64 -1.45
C CYS A 257 -15.59 2.13 -1.47
N ASN A 258 -16.88 2.47 -1.65
CA ASN A 258 -17.45 3.81 -1.37
C ASN A 258 -17.46 4.15 0.14
N LEU A 259 -16.44 3.75 0.89
CA LEU A 259 -16.27 4.19 2.28
C LEU A 259 -15.87 5.67 2.38
N PHE A 260 -15.62 6.33 1.25
CA PHE A 260 -15.23 7.72 1.16
C PHE A 260 -16.09 8.54 0.21
N ASP A 261 -17.14 8.00 -0.41
CA ASP A 261 -18.09 8.76 -1.27
C ASP A 261 -19.47 8.13 -1.02
N LEU A 262 -20.09 8.53 0.08
CA LEU A 262 -21.22 7.84 0.66
C LEU A 262 -22.50 7.99 -0.20
N ASP A 263 -22.58 9.00 -1.06
CA ASP A 263 -23.72 9.22 -1.95
C ASP A 263 -23.46 8.97 -3.44
N GLY A 264 -22.20 8.74 -3.83
CA GLY A 264 -21.79 8.33 -5.16
C GLY A 264 -21.79 9.45 -6.19
N ASP A 265 -21.57 10.69 -5.79
CA ASP A 265 -21.53 11.85 -6.69
C ASP A 265 -20.17 12.13 -7.32
N GLY A 266 -19.15 11.37 -6.91
CA GLY A 266 -17.78 11.46 -7.42
C GLY A 266 -16.89 12.43 -6.64
N ILE A 267 -17.35 12.97 -5.52
CA ILE A 267 -16.57 13.74 -4.55
C ILE A 267 -16.42 12.90 -3.28
N ASN A 268 -15.22 12.87 -2.71
CA ASN A 268 -15.04 12.12 -1.48
C ASN A 268 -15.71 12.86 -0.31
N ASP A 269 -16.33 12.16 0.65
CA ASP A 269 -16.96 12.64 1.89
C ASP A 269 -16.13 13.68 2.67
N GLU A 270 -14.79 13.63 2.59
CA GLU A 270 -13.90 14.60 3.24
C GLU A 270 -13.81 15.94 2.49
N ASP A 271 -14.01 15.92 1.18
CA ASP A 271 -13.99 17.05 0.25
C ASP A 271 -15.39 17.45 -0.24
N ASP A 272 -16.41 16.67 0.12
CA ASP A 272 -17.80 16.83 -0.28
C ASP A 272 -18.55 17.75 0.69
N ASN A 273 -19.09 18.85 0.18
CA ASN A 273 -19.93 19.74 0.96
C ASN A 273 -21.36 19.19 1.18
N CYS A 274 -21.69 18.02 0.60
CA CYS A 274 -22.89 17.24 0.87
C CYS A 274 -22.65 15.71 0.96
N PRO A 275 -21.92 15.18 1.96
CA PRO A 275 -21.48 13.76 2.05
C PRO A 275 -22.56 12.66 2.05
N THR A 276 -23.83 12.99 1.89
CA THR A 276 -24.95 12.04 1.90
C THR A 276 -26.01 12.38 0.85
N PHE A 277 -25.80 13.43 0.07
CA PHE A 277 -26.72 13.89 -0.95
C PHE A 277 -25.98 14.39 -2.21
N ALA A 278 -26.06 13.57 -3.26
CA ALA A 278 -25.24 13.75 -4.44
C ALA A 278 -25.34 15.15 -5.06
N ASN A 279 -24.21 15.85 -5.14
CA ASN A 279 -24.09 17.20 -5.65
C ASN A 279 -22.73 17.48 -6.30
N SER A 280 -22.38 16.72 -7.34
CA SER A 280 -21.08 16.74 -8.05
C SER A 280 -20.57 18.12 -8.54
N THR A 281 -21.38 19.18 -8.45
CA THR A 281 -21.02 20.56 -8.77
C THR A 281 -20.48 21.36 -7.59
N GLN A 282 -20.63 20.86 -6.36
CA GLN A 282 -20.13 21.43 -5.11
C GLN A 282 -20.51 22.92 -4.94
N ILE A 283 -21.69 23.31 -5.43
CA ILE A 283 -22.16 24.70 -5.33
C ILE A 283 -22.50 24.99 -3.87
N ASP A 284 -21.81 25.98 -3.30
CA ASP A 284 -22.10 26.59 -2.00
C ASP A 284 -22.13 28.11 -2.21
N LEU A 285 -23.31 28.67 -2.45
CA LEU A 285 -23.44 30.08 -2.82
C LEU A 285 -23.11 31.02 -1.65
N ASN A 286 -23.24 30.53 -0.42
CA ASN A 286 -23.08 31.32 0.79
C ASN A 286 -21.74 31.08 1.52
N ASN A 287 -20.93 30.13 1.03
CA ASN A 287 -19.60 29.74 1.50
C ASN A 287 -19.57 29.29 2.99
N ASN A 288 -20.57 28.54 3.44
CA ASN A 288 -20.60 28.02 4.81
C ASN A 288 -20.02 26.59 4.95
N GLY A 289 -19.64 25.95 3.85
CA GLY A 289 -19.09 24.60 3.82
C GLY A 289 -20.14 23.48 3.71
N ILE A 290 -21.41 23.81 3.48
CA ILE A 290 -22.52 22.90 3.19
C ILE A 290 -23.03 23.24 1.77
N GLY A 291 -23.22 22.25 0.91
CA GLY A 291 -23.68 22.49 -0.46
C GLY A 291 -25.16 22.83 -0.54
N ASP A 292 -25.53 23.73 -1.46
CA ASP A 292 -26.91 24.21 -1.66
C ASP A 292 -27.93 23.06 -1.82
N ASP A 293 -27.48 21.92 -2.37
CA ASP A 293 -28.27 20.71 -2.61
C ASP A 293 -28.64 19.95 -1.31
N CYS A 294 -27.77 19.95 -0.28
CA CYS A 294 -28.04 19.33 1.03
C CYS A 294 -28.38 20.33 2.14
N GLU A 295 -28.20 21.64 1.90
CA GLU A 295 -28.59 22.69 2.84
C GLU A 295 -30.07 22.64 3.24
N ASN A 296 -30.93 22.15 2.33
CA ASN A 296 -32.36 22.01 2.59
C ASN A 296 -32.77 20.61 3.10
N SER A 297 -31.83 19.68 3.22
CA SER A 297 -32.07 18.29 3.66
C SER A 297 -31.87 18.09 5.16
N SER A 298 -31.30 19.08 5.86
CA SER A 298 -31.20 19.11 7.32
C SER A 298 -32.25 20.05 7.92
N THR A 299 -33.44 19.55 8.26
CA THR A 299 -34.41 20.34 9.02
C THR A 299 -33.94 20.53 10.47
N ILE A 300 -33.01 21.44 10.72
CA ILE A 300 -32.91 22.15 12.00
C ILE A 300 -33.66 23.47 11.81
N ASN A 301 -34.92 23.46 12.22
CA ASN A 301 -35.76 24.66 12.19
C ASN A 301 -35.43 25.54 13.40
N THR A 302 -34.50 26.48 13.23
CA THR A 302 -34.33 27.59 14.18
C THR A 302 -35.39 28.66 13.87
N GLY A 303 -36.63 28.39 14.29
CA GLY A 303 -37.78 29.26 14.05
C GLY A 303 -37.58 30.67 14.61
N ASN A 304 -38.03 31.68 13.86
CA ASN A 304 -38.14 33.04 14.36
C ASN A 304 -39.36 33.16 15.28
N ASP A 305 -39.12 33.79 16.43
CA ASP A 305 -40.11 34.38 17.33
C ASP A 305 -40.80 33.43 18.33
N THR A 306 -40.02 33.13 19.39
CA THR A 306 -40.42 32.75 20.77
C THR A 306 -40.41 31.26 21.20
N GLY A 307 -39.44 30.49 20.70
CA GLY A 307 -38.99 29.20 21.26
C GLY A 307 -37.73 28.73 20.53
N GLY A 308 -36.68 28.35 21.25
CA GLY A 308 -35.28 28.32 20.77
C GLY A 308 -34.95 27.19 19.80
N VAL A 309 -34.76 25.97 20.32
CA VAL A 309 -34.36 24.79 19.54
C VAL A 309 -35.44 23.71 19.65
N GLY A 310 -36.07 23.36 18.53
CA GLY A 310 -37.05 22.28 18.43
C GLY A 310 -36.48 21.06 17.71
N ILE A 311 -36.61 19.87 18.31
CA ILE A 311 -36.28 18.59 17.68
C ILE A 311 -37.60 17.86 17.39
N ASN A 312 -37.88 17.61 16.09
CA ASN A 312 -39.11 16.99 15.59
C ASN A 312 -40.41 17.79 15.83
N THR A 313 -40.32 19.12 15.87
CA THR A 313 -41.46 20.04 15.99
C THR A 313 -41.20 21.29 15.14
N THR A 314 -42.24 21.90 14.58
CA THR A 314 -42.14 23.10 13.74
C THR A 314 -42.58 24.38 14.44
N ASN A 315 -43.06 24.29 15.68
CA ASN A 315 -43.49 25.45 16.46
C ASN A 315 -43.15 25.24 17.94
N PRO A 316 -41.86 25.33 18.33
CA PRO A 316 -41.46 25.07 19.70
C PRO A 316 -42.09 26.09 20.66
N HIS A 317 -42.81 25.59 21.66
CA HIS A 317 -43.50 26.37 22.68
C HIS A 317 -42.61 26.71 23.89
N SER A 318 -41.35 26.25 23.90
CA SER A 318 -40.37 26.60 24.91
C SER A 318 -38.95 26.69 24.33
N LEU A 319 -37.98 27.14 25.13
CA LEU A 319 -36.59 27.30 24.68
C LEU A 319 -35.91 25.98 24.30
N ILE A 320 -36.40 24.83 24.80
CA ILE A 320 -35.98 23.48 24.40
C ILE A 320 -37.24 22.59 24.27
N GLU A 321 -37.52 22.04 23.08
CA GLU A 321 -38.66 21.13 22.87
C GLU A 321 -38.27 19.83 22.17
N ILE A 322 -38.81 18.70 22.65
CA ILE A 322 -38.75 17.38 22.02
C ILE A 322 -40.16 16.79 22.10
N ALA A 323 -40.77 16.51 20.94
CA ALA A 323 -42.21 16.29 20.91
C ALA A 323 -42.65 14.81 20.96
N ASP A 324 -41.77 13.81 20.78
CA ASP A 324 -42.09 12.36 20.92
C ASP A 324 -40.82 11.47 20.93
N GLY A 325 -39.75 11.88 21.63
CA GLY A 325 -38.49 11.13 21.69
C GLY A 325 -37.77 11.23 23.03
N ASP A 326 -36.94 10.24 23.35
CA ASP A 326 -36.15 10.21 24.58
C ASP A 326 -34.82 10.96 24.41
N ILE A 327 -34.39 11.65 25.47
CA ILE A 327 -33.02 12.18 25.55
C ILE A 327 -32.09 11.06 26.04
N PHE A 328 -31.29 10.49 25.15
CA PHE A 328 -30.30 9.47 25.52
C PHE A 328 -28.94 10.08 25.85
N VAL A 329 -28.48 9.91 27.10
CA VAL A 329 -27.15 10.34 27.56
C VAL A 329 -26.28 9.11 27.80
N ASN A 330 -25.43 8.76 26.84
CA ASN A 330 -24.62 7.52 26.86
C ASN A 330 -23.43 7.57 27.85
N ASN A 331 -22.96 8.76 28.22
CA ASN A 331 -21.78 8.88 29.09
C ASN A 331 -22.16 8.96 30.58
N ILE A 332 -21.83 7.92 31.35
CA ILE A 332 -22.12 7.80 32.80
C ILE A 332 -21.45 8.88 33.67
N HIS A 333 -20.46 9.59 33.13
CA HIS A 333 -19.78 10.71 33.79
C HIS A 333 -20.45 12.07 33.48
N CYS A 334 -21.33 12.12 32.49
CA CYS A 334 -22.07 13.31 32.06
C CYS A 334 -23.55 13.25 32.49
N GLY A 335 -24.26 14.37 32.36
CA GLY A 335 -25.65 14.52 32.77
C GLY A 335 -26.19 15.89 32.41
N ILE A 336 -27.45 16.16 32.72
CA ILE A 336 -28.09 17.44 32.39
C ILE A 336 -27.75 18.46 33.49
N ILE A 337 -27.19 19.61 33.12
CA ILE A 337 -26.90 20.68 34.07
C ILE A 337 -28.07 21.67 34.04
N LEU A 338 -28.72 21.86 35.19
CA LEU A 338 -29.80 22.82 35.36
C LEU A 338 -29.39 23.87 36.39
N LYS A 339 -29.64 25.14 36.05
CA LYS A 339 -29.43 26.28 36.95
C LYS A 339 -30.73 26.56 37.71
N ALA A 340 -30.65 26.54 39.04
CA ALA A 340 -31.77 26.87 39.91
C ALA A 340 -31.97 28.39 40.00
N ALA A 341 -33.14 28.80 40.48
CA ALA A 341 -33.53 30.21 40.59
C ALA A 341 -32.63 31.02 41.55
N ASP A 342 -31.98 30.35 42.50
CA ASP A 342 -31.00 30.94 43.42
C ASP A 342 -29.60 31.13 42.78
N GLY A 343 -29.45 30.76 41.51
CA GLY A 343 -28.22 30.91 40.73
C GLY A 343 -27.26 29.72 40.82
N LYS A 344 -27.55 28.70 41.63
CA LYS A 344 -26.73 27.49 41.74
C LYS A 344 -26.96 26.53 40.57
N CYS A 345 -25.94 25.77 40.18
CA CYS A 345 -26.06 24.77 39.13
C CYS A 345 -26.01 23.35 39.70
N TYR A 346 -26.83 22.48 39.14
CA TYR A 346 -26.92 21.07 39.55
C TYR A 346 -26.80 20.19 38.33
N ARG A 347 -25.93 19.18 38.40
CA ARG A 347 -25.88 18.10 37.40
C ARG A 347 -26.79 16.97 37.83
N TYR A 348 -27.75 16.63 36.98
CA TYR A 348 -28.67 15.51 37.16
C TYR A 348 -28.22 14.31 36.31
N LYS A 349 -28.08 13.16 36.96
CA LYS A 349 -27.80 11.87 36.29
C LYS A 349 -28.34 10.70 37.11
N PRO A 350 -28.67 9.56 36.50
CA PRO A 350 -29.10 8.38 37.26
C PRO A 350 -27.97 7.87 38.16
N ASP A 351 -28.34 7.38 39.35
CA ASP A 351 -27.46 6.60 40.22
C ASP A 351 -27.40 5.12 39.78
N ARG A 352 -26.74 4.27 40.57
CA ARG A 352 -26.56 2.84 40.23
C ARG A 352 -27.86 2.02 40.19
N ILE A 353 -28.97 2.56 40.68
CA ILE A 353 -30.28 1.92 40.68
C ILE A 353 -31.29 2.66 39.78
N GLY A 354 -30.82 3.62 38.97
CA GLY A 354 -31.62 4.34 37.98
C GLY A 354 -32.37 5.56 38.52
N LEU A 355 -32.13 5.97 39.78
CA LEU A 355 -32.76 7.17 40.33
C LEU A 355 -32.00 8.42 39.89
N LEU A 356 -32.70 9.40 39.34
CA LEU A 356 -32.11 10.67 38.95
C LEU A 356 -31.66 11.44 40.21
N VAL A 357 -30.35 11.65 40.35
CA VAL A 357 -29.75 12.38 41.47
C VAL A 357 -29.11 13.68 40.99
N GLY A 358 -29.42 14.78 41.69
CA GLY A 358 -28.83 16.10 41.45
C GLY A 358 -27.63 16.34 42.38
N LYS A 359 -26.49 16.74 41.81
CA LYS A 359 -25.31 17.17 42.56
C LYS A 359 -24.99 18.62 42.24
N GLU A 360 -24.88 19.47 43.28
CA GLU A 360 -24.44 20.86 43.12
C GLU A 360 -23.03 20.90 42.53
N ILE A 361 -22.86 21.72 41.50
CA ILE A 361 -21.59 21.96 40.80
C ILE A 361 -21.37 23.46 40.63
N THR A 362 -20.13 23.86 40.36
CA THR A 362 -19.87 25.18 39.79
C THR A 362 -20.60 25.30 38.46
N CYS A 363 -21.32 26.41 38.25
CA CYS A 363 -21.95 26.67 36.96
C CYS A 363 -20.88 26.69 35.86
N PRO A 364 -21.06 25.95 34.75
CA PRO A 364 -20.23 26.13 33.57
C PRO A 364 -20.35 27.59 33.13
N ASP A 365 -19.22 28.25 32.86
CA ASP A 365 -19.21 29.61 32.37
C ASP A 365 -19.97 29.69 31.03
N ASN A 366 -20.76 30.75 30.85
CA ASN A 366 -21.56 30.99 29.65
C ASN A 366 -20.69 31.15 28.40
#